data_AF-E6KTN6-F1
#
_entry.id   AF-E6KTN6-F1
#
_cell.length_a   1.000
_cell.length_b   1.000
_cell.length_c   1.000
_cell.angle_alpha   90.00
_cell.angle_beta   90.00
_cell.angle_gamma   90.00
#
_symmetry.space_group_name_H-M   'P 1'
#
loop_
_entity.id
_entity.type
_entity.pdbx_description
1 polymer ?
#
loop_
_entity_poly.entity_id
_entity_poly.type
_entity_poly.pdbx_seq_one_letter_code
_entity_poly.pdbx_strand_id
1 'polypeptide(L)'
;MTQPTPQPGQYPPPSDPAPGGAAAKPSIGTLFASVTSQISGIVRDEIELNKTKLRSFASKSGKGAALLVSAAVFALFLLGWALHTAEILLALVLPAWASSLIIVAILLVIVLVLALLGKRSLENAQEHRPDPAASVAATKEAIEKGLGK
;
A
#
# COMPACT_ATOMS: atom_id res chain seq x y z
N MET A 1 13.41 54.81 -0.56
CA MET A 1 14.75 54.40 -1.03
C MET A 1 14.70 54.37 -2.55
N THR A 2 15.22 55.42 -3.19
CA THR A 2 15.25 55.59 -4.65
C THR A 2 16.51 54.92 -5.21
N GLN A 3 16.36 53.82 -5.95
CA GLN A 3 17.46 53.21 -6.69
C GLN A 3 17.80 54.08 -7.92
N PRO A 4 19.09 54.40 -8.18
CA PRO A 4 19.48 55.17 -9.35
C PRO A 4 19.37 54.30 -10.62
N THR A 5 18.87 54.91 -11.69
CA THR A 5 18.70 54.30 -13.02
C THR A 5 20.07 53.90 -13.62
N PRO A 6 20.23 52.67 -14.15
CA PRO A 6 21.47 52.27 -14.82
C PRO A 6 21.68 53.05 -16.12
N GLN A 7 22.86 53.67 -16.30
CA GLN A 7 23.27 54.33 -17.55
C GLN A 7 23.52 53.29 -18.67
N PRO A 8 22.87 53.39 -19.84
CA PRO A 8 23.19 52.57 -20.99
C PRO A 8 24.52 53.04 -21.59
N GLY A 9 25.57 52.21 -21.52
CA GLY A 9 26.83 52.50 -22.22
C GLY A 9 28.12 52.02 -21.57
N GLN A 10 28.08 51.46 -20.35
CA GLN A 10 29.28 50.91 -19.70
C GLN A 10 29.15 49.41 -19.49
N TYR A 11 29.37 48.64 -20.55
CA TYR A 11 29.75 47.24 -20.42
C TYR A 11 31.28 47.18 -20.36
N PRO A 12 31.89 46.61 -19.29
CA PRO A 12 33.28 46.20 -19.36
C PRO A 12 33.44 45.25 -20.56
N PRO A 13 34.54 45.34 -21.34
CA PRO A 13 34.79 44.34 -22.37
C PRO A 13 34.80 42.95 -21.73
N PRO A 14 34.18 41.94 -22.37
CA PRO A 14 34.31 40.57 -21.90
C PRO A 14 35.81 40.24 -21.82
N SER A 15 36.28 39.80 -20.66
CA SER A 15 37.59 39.21 -20.53
C SER A 15 37.66 38.01 -21.47
N ASP A 16 38.53 38.05 -22.47
CA ASP A 16 38.76 36.95 -23.40
C ASP A 16 39.02 35.66 -22.59
N PRO A 17 38.26 34.56 -22.85
CA PRO A 17 38.61 33.28 -22.27
C PRO A 17 39.98 32.87 -22.82
N ALA A 18 40.94 32.66 -21.92
CA ALA A 18 42.26 32.15 -22.26
C ALA A 18 42.14 30.93 -23.20
N PRO A 19 42.99 30.79 -24.24
CA PRO A 19 42.98 29.64 -25.12
C PRO A 19 43.59 28.44 -24.37
N GLY A 20 42.74 27.74 -23.60
CA GLY A 20 43.15 26.66 -22.72
C GLY A 20 42.02 25.66 -22.51
N GLY A 21 41.88 24.75 -23.47
CA GLY A 21 41.00 23.60 -23.35
C GLY A 21 40.05 23.51 -24.54
N ALA A 22 40.50 22.85 -25.61
CA ALA A 22 39.60 22.32 -26.61
C ALA A 22 38.44 21.61 -25.88
N ALA A 23 37.22 22.13 -26.05
CA ALA A 23 36.01 21.43 -25.65
C ALA A 23 35.97 20.12 -26.46
N ALA A 24 36.59 19.08 -25.90
CA ALA A 24 36.54 17.75 -26.44
C ALA A 24 35.05 17.39 -26.51
N LYS A 25 34.54 17.20 -27.74
CA LYS A 25 33.21 16.65 -27.95
C LYS A 25 33.07 15.44 -27.00
N PRO A 26 32.02 15.37 -26.17
CA PRO A 26 31.83 14.26 -25.25
C PRO A 26 32.02 12.98 -26.02
N SER A 27 32.97 12.15 -25.60
CA SER A 27 33.18 10.87 -26.28
C SER A 27 31.90 10.05 -26.16
N ILE A 28 31.66 9.14 -27.10
CA ILE A 28 30.50 8.23 -27.03
C ILE A 28 30.46 7.49 -25.68
N GLY A 29 31.63 7.20 -25.09
CA GLY A 29 31.73 6.63 -23.74
C GLY A 29 31.23 7.57 -22.62
N THR A 30 31.46 8.88 -22.75
CA THR A 30 30.99 9.88 -21.77
C THR A 30 29.48 10.10 -21.85
N LEU A 31 28.89 10.01 -23.05
CA LEU A 31 27.44 10.07 -23.25
C LEU A 31 26.75 8.82 -22.71
N PHE A 32 27.32 7.63 -22.96
CA PHE A 32 26.77 6.38 -22.44
C PHE A 32 26.81 6.35 -20.91
N ALA A 33 27.91 6.78 -20.30
CA ALA A 33 28.03 6.91 -18.85
C ALA A 33 26.99 7.87 -18.24
N SER A 34 26.68 8.98 -18.92
CA SER A 34 25.66 9.93 -18.43
C SER A 34 24.24 9.37 -18.54
N VAL A 35 23.93 8.60 -19.59
CA VAL A 35 22.62 7.94 -19.76
C VAL A 35 22.43 6.85 -18.71
N THR A 36 23.43 6.00 -18.46
CA THR A 36 23.39 4.99 -17.40
C THR A 36 23.23 5.62 -16.02
N SER A 37 23.91 6.75 -15.77
CA SER A 37 23.77 7.51 -14.52
C SER A 37 22.35 8.08 -14.35
N GLN A 38 21.74 8.59 -15.42
CA GLN A 38 20.37 9.13 -15.37
C GLN A 38 19.33 8.03 -15.12
N ILE A 39 19.46 6.88 -15.80
CA ILE A 39 18.58 5.72 -15.55
C ILE A 39 18.71 5.24 -14.10
N SER A 40 19.93 5.19 -13.57
CA SER A 40 20.18 4.83 -12.17
C SER A 40 19.54 5.83 -11.19
N GLY A 41 19.54 7.12 -11.54
CA GLY A 41 18.83 8.18 -10.82
C GLY A 41 17.31 7.95 -10.80
N ILE A 42 16.69 7.74 -11.96
CA ILE A 42 15.24 7.47 -12.06
C ILE A 42 14.84 6.26 -11.22
N VAL A 43 15.61 5.15 -11.29
CA VAL A 43 15.32 3.95 -10.48
C VAL A 43 15.41 4.27 -8.98
N ARG A 44 16.41 5.03 -8.54
CA ARG A 44 16.53 5.46 -7.13
C ARG A 44 15.33 6.32 -6.74
N ASP A 45 14.94 7.27 -7.57
CA ASP A 45 13.84 8.20 -7.31
C ASP A 45 12.50 7.47 -7.24
N GLU A 46 12.26 6.51 -8.14
CA GLU A 46 11.06 5.66 -8.14
C GLU A 46 10.98 4.82 -6.86
N ILE A 47 12.12 4.32 -6.38
CA ILE A 47 12.21 3.59 -5.10
C ILE A 47 11.92 4.53 -3.93
N GLU A 48 12.47 5.73 -3.91
CA GLU A 48 12.21 6.70 -2.83
C GLU A 48 10.75 7.19 -2.84
N LEU A 49 10.20 7.43 -4.02
CA LEU A 49 8.79 7.74 -4.21
C LEU A 49 7.90 6.58 -3.73
N ASN A 50 8.21 5.34 -4.09
CA ASN A 50 7.43 4.19 -3.63
C ASN A 50 7.59 3.97 -2.13
N LYS A 51 8.75 4.23 -1.54
CA LYS A 51 8.93 4.20 -0.08
C LYS A 51 8.05 5.24 0.62
N THR A 52 7.99 6.47 0.10
CA THR A 52 7.16 7.53 0.68
C THR A 52 5.67 7.25 0.48
N LYS A 53 5.25 6.77 -0.70
CA LYS A 53 3.88 6.30 -0.96
C LYS A 53 3.51 5.14 -0.04
N LEU A 54 4.39 4.16 0.13
CA LEU A 54 4.17 3.01 1.02
C LEU A 54 4.04 3.46 2.48
N ARG A 55 4.90 4.38 2.95
CA ARG A 55 4.79 4.93 4.30
C ARG A 55 3.50 5.73 4.51
N SER A 56 3.10 6.52 3.53
CA SER A 56 1.83 7.28 3.55
C SER A 56 0.63 6.33 3.56
N PHE A 57 0.65 5.29 2.71
CA PHE A 57 -0.35 4.22 2.69
C PHE A 57 -0.38 3.49 4.04
N ALA A 58 0.75 3.02 4.56
CA ALA A 58 0.82 2.33 5.84
C ALA A 58 0.30 3.17 7.01
N SER A 59 0.62 4.47 7.05
CA SER A 59 0.13 5.38 8.09
C SER A 59 -1.39 5.61 8.00
N LYS A 60 -1.91 5.88 6.80
CA LYS A 60 -3.35 6.14 6.60
C LYS A 60 -4.18 4.86 6.75
N SER A 61 -3.76 3.78 6.10
CA SER A 61 -4.39 2.47 6.20
C SER A 61 -4.26 1.89 7.62
N GLY A 62 -3.14 2.15 8.31
CA GLY A 62 -2.92 1.70 9.68
C GLY A 62 -3.90 2.32 10.68
N LYS A 63 -4.16 3.64 10.57
CA LYS A 63 -5.19 4.31 11.40
C LYS A 63 -6.58 3.77 11.11
N GLY A 64 -6.93 3.58 9.84
CA GLY A 64 -8.21 3.00 9.44
C GLY A 64 -8.38 1.58 9.98
N ALA A 65 -7.36 0.73 9.83
CA ALA A 65 -7.36 -0.62 10.37
C ALA A 65 -7.49 -0.64 11.90
N ALA A 66 -6.77 0.24 12.61
CA ALA A 66 -6.88 0.34 14.06
C ALA A 66 -8.30 0.75 14.52
N LEU A 67 -8.91 1.71 13.84
CA LEU A 67 -10.29 2.13 14.11
C LEU A 67 -11.28 0.99 13.82
N LEU A 68 -11.13 0.27 12.70
CA LEU A 68 -12.00 -0.85 12.36
C LEU A 68 -11.87 -2.01 13.34
N VAL A 69 -10.64 -2.36 13.76
CA VAL A 69 -10.41 -3.39 14.79
C VAL A 69 -11.05 -2.96 16.11
N SER A 70 -10.87 -1.71 16.52
CA SER A 70 -11.50 -1.18 17.74
C SER A 70 -13.01 -1.21 17.65
N ALA A 71 -13.59 -0.79 16.52
CA ALA A 71 -15.02 -0.83 16.26
C ALA A 71 -15.55 -2.27 16.31
N ALA A 72 -14.83 -3.25 15.76
CA ALA A 72 -15.21 -4.66 15.83
C ALA A 72 -15.25 -5.18 17.28
N VAL A 73 -14.28 -4.79 18.12
CA VAL A 73 -14.29 -5.13 19.55
C VAL A 73 -15.50 -4.53 20.26
N PHE A 74 -15.78 -3.24 20.05
CA PHE A 74 -16.96 -2.61 20.65
C PHE A 74 -18.28 -3.20 20.12
N ALA A 75 -18.34 -3.58 18.84
CA ALA A 75 -19.50 -4.25 18.27
C ALA A 75 -19.75 -5.62 18.93
N LEU A 76 -18.70 -6.37 19.28
CA LEU A 76 -18.82 -7.62 20.04
C LEU A 76 -19.37 -7.37 21.46
N PHE A 77 -18.88 -6.34 22.17
CA PHE A 77 -19.43 -5.96 23.47
C PHE A 77 -20.90 -5.55 23.39
N LEU A 78 -21.25 -4.72 22.40
CA LEU A 78 -22.62 -4.28 22.15
C LEU A 78 -23.53 -5.47 21.85
N LEU A 79 -23.08 -6.41 21.00
CA LEU A 79 -23.82 -7.62 20.68
C LEU A 79 -24.09 -8.45 21.95
N GLY A 80 -23.09 -8.64 22.81
CA GLY A 80 -23.25 -9.35 24.08
C GLY A 80 -24.31 -8.69 24.99
N TRP A 81 -24.24 -7.38 25.17
CA TRP A 81 -25.22 -6.62 25.95
C TRP A 81 -26.63 -6.65 25.34
N ALA A 82 -26.74 -6.60 24.01
CA ALA A 82 -28.01 -6.70 23.31
C ALA A 82 -28.66 -8.08 23.51
N LEU A 83 -27.88 -9.16 23.41
CA LEU A 83 -28.36 -10.53 23.66
C LEU A 83 -28.79 -10.71 25.12
N HIS A 84 -28.02 -10.17 26.08
CA HIS A 84 -28.38 -10.20 27.49
C HIS A 84 -29.65 -9.39 27.79
N THR A 85 -29.80 -8.23 27.14
CA THR A 85 -31.03 -7.42 27.25
C THR A 85 -32.23 -8.20 26.69
N ALA A 86 -32.07 -8.86 25.53
CA ALA A 86 -33.10 -9.70 24.94
C ALA A 86 -33.47 -10.89 25.84
N GLU A 87 -32.49 -11.54 26.46
CA GLU A 87 -32.69 -12.59 27.45
C GLU A 87 -33.54 -12.09 28.63
N ILE A 88 -33.21 -10.93 29.20
CA ILE A 88 -33.98 -10.32 30.30
C ILE A 88 -35.41 -10.01 29.86
N LEU A 89 -35.60 -9.47 28.65
CA LEU A 89 -36.92 -9.17 28.09
C LEU A 89 -37.76 -10.45 27.95
N LEU A 90 -37.18 -11.55 27.45
CA LEU A 90 -37.84 -12.85 27.39
C LEU A 90 -38.14 -13.38 28.79
N ALA A 91 -37.23 -13.20 29.75
CA ALA A 91 -37.40 -13.65 31.13
C ALA A 91 -38.58 -12.98 31.87
N LEU A 92 -39.17 -11.91 31.31
CA LEU A 92 -40.42 -11.32 31.81
C LEU A 92 -41.63 -12.22 31.58
N VAL A 93 -41.58 -13.11 30.58
CA VAL A 93 -42.71 -13.95 30.15
C VAL A 93 -42.45 -15.46 30.26
N LEU A 94 -41.19 -15.88 30.42
CA LEU A 94 -40.79 -17.28 30.63
C LEU A 94 -39.66 -17.39 31.68
N PRO A 95 -39.41 -18.58 32.26
CA PRO A 95 -38.31 -18.76 33.20
C PRO A 95 -36.95 -18.41 32.60
N ALA A 96 -36.06 -17.81 33.40
CA ALA A 96 -34.75 -17.34 32.94
C ALA A 96 -33.96 -18.41 32.17
N TRP A 97 -33.96 -19.66 32.65
CA TRP A 97 -33.25 -20.76 31.98
C TRP A 97 -33.75 -21.04 30.55
N ALA A 98 -35.06 -20.89 30.30
CA ALA A 98 -35.63 -21.08 28.97
C ALA A 98 -35.28 -19.91 28.05
N SER A 99 -35.26 -18.68 28.58
CA SER A 99 -34.86 -17.48 27.84
C SER A 99 -33.42 -17.61 27.36
N SER A 100 -32.50 -17.99 28.25
CA SER A 100 -31.09 -18.18 27.89
C SER A 100 -30.94 -19.25 26.81
N LEU A 101 -31.65 -20.38 26.91
CA LEU A 101 -31.58 -21.45 25.90
C LEU A 101 -32.09 -21.01 24.52
N ILE A 102 -33.14 -20.20 24.46
CA ILE A 102 -33.66 -19.66 23.18
C ILE A 102 -32.60 -18.76 22.53
N ILE A 103 -32.01 -17.84 23.29
CA ILE A 103 -30.97 -16.94 22.78
C ILE A 103 -29.74 -17.73 22.30
N VAL A 104 -29.32 -18.75 23.06
CA VAL A 104 -28.21 -19.65 22.68
C VAL A 104 -28.53 -20.41 21.40
N ALA A 105 -29.75 -20.94 21.24
CA ALA A 105 -30.16 -21.65 20.04
C ALA A 105 -30.14 -20.74 18.80
N ILE A 106 -30.65 -19.51 18.93
CA ILE A 106 -30.60 -18.50 17.85
C ILE A 106 -29.14 -18.21 17.48
N LEU A 107 -28.28 -18.00 18.48
CA LEU A 107 -26.86 -17.72 18.25
C LEU A 107 -26.15 -18.88 17.54
N LEU A 108 -26.46 -20.12 17.91
CA LEU A 108 -25.89 -21.33 17.30
C LEU A 108 -26.25 -21.40 15.81
N VAL A 109 -27.50 -21.11 15.44
CA VAL A 109 -27.94 -21.07 14.04
C VAL A 109 -27.16 -20.00 13.27
N ILE A 110 -27.02 -18.79 13.83
CA ILE A 110 -26.25 -17.70 13.21
C ILE A 110 -24.79 -18.14 13.01
N VAL A 111 -24.14 -18.69 14.03
CA VAL A 111 -22.75 -19.17 13.97
C VAL A 111 -22.59 -20.23 12.88
N LEU A 112 -23.52 -21.19 12.79
CA LEU A 112 -23.46 -22.24 11.79
C LEU A 112 -23.55 -21.67 10.36
N VAL A 113 -24.49 -20.75 10.12
CA VAL A 113 -24.65 -20.09 8.81
C VAL A 113 -23.39 -19.29 8.45
N LEU A 114 -22.87 -18.48 9.38
CA LEU A 114 -21.65 -17.69 9.17
C LEU A 114 -20.43 -18.59 8.91
N ALA A 115 -20.28 -19.69 9.65
CA ALA A 115 -19.19 -20.64 9.45
C ALA A 115 -19.25 -21.29 8.05
N LEU A 116 -20.44 -21.67 7.59
CA LEU A 116 -20.64 -22.23 6.25
C LEU A 116 -20.35 -21.22 5.15
N LEU A 117 -20.83 -19.98 5.29
CA LEU A 117 -20.55 -18.91 4.34
C LEU A 117 -19.06 -18.53 4.33
N GLY A 118 -18.44 -18.43 5.50
CA GLY A 118 -17.02 -18.16 5.64
C GLY A 118 -16.16 -19.25 5.01
N LYS A 119 -16.51 -20.53 5.23
CA LYS A 119 -15.85 -21.67 4.59
C LYS A 119 -15.92 -21.55 3.06
N ARG A 120 -17.12 -21.34 2.50
CA ARG A 120 -17.31 -21.15 1.05
C ARG A 120 -16.50 -19.99 0.50
N SER A 121 -16.50 -18.85 1.20
CA SER A 121 -15.72 -17.68 0.78
C SER A 121 -14.22 -17.96 0.77
N LEU A 122 -13.72 -18.73 1.74
CA LEU A 122 -12.30 -19.08 1.82
C LEU A 122 -11.91 -20.09 0.75
N GLU A 123 -12.77 -21.07 0.46
CA GLU A 123 -12.59 -22.03 -0.63
C GLU A 123 -12.48 -21.31 -1.98
N ASN A 124 -13.37 -20.36 -2.26
CA ASN A 124 -13.32 -19.54 -3.50
C ASN A 124 -12.05 -18.68 -3.58
N ALA A 125 -11.59 -18.15 -2.44
CA ALA A 125 -10.36 -17.36 -2.39
C ALA A 125 -9.10 -18.22 -2.61
N GLN A 126 -9.11 -19.47 -2.15
CA GLN A 126 -8.02 -20.43 -2.35
C GLN A 126 -7.91 -20.87 -3.83
N GLU A 127 -9.03 -20.94 -4.55
CA GLU A 127 -9.04 -21.26 -5.99
C GLU A 127 -8.23 -20.25 -6.83
N HIS A 128 -8.18 -18.99 -6.39
CA HIS A 128 -7.46 -17.90 -7.06
C HIS A 128 -6.15 -17.55 -6.36
N ARG A 129 -5.65 -18.44 -5.49
CA ARG A 129 -4.42 -18.20 -4.74
C ARG A 129 -3.25 -18.11 -5.74
N PRO A 130 -2.55 -16.97 -5.83
CA PRO A 130 -1.36 -16.87 -6.66
C PRO A 130 -0.32 -17.87 -6.16
N ASP A 131 0.28 -18.63 -7.08
CA ASP A 131 1.45 -19.44 -6.77
C ASP A 131 2.72 -18.62 -7.07
N PRO A 132 3.30 -17.93 -6.05
CA PRO A 132 4.51 -17.16 -6.24
C PRO A 132 5.68 -18.04 -6.69
N ALA A 133 5.73 -19.32 -6.32
CA ALA A 133 6.78 -20.23 -6.78
C ALA A 133 6.65 -20.53 -8.28
N ALA A 134 5.44 -20.77 -8.78
CA ALA A 134 5.19 -20.91 -10.21
C ALA A 134 5.49 -19.60 -10.98
N SER A 135 5.16 -18.43 -10.44
CA SER A 135 5.44 -17.15 -11.11
C SER A 135 6.94 -16.85 -11.25
N VAL A 136 7.74 -17.21 -10.23
CA VAL A 136 9.20 -17.04 -10.25
C VAL A 136 9.85 -18.11 -11.13
N ALA A 137 9.35 -19.35 -11.11
CA ALA A 137 9.81 -20.43 -11.98
C ALA A 137 9.54 -20.10 -13.47
N ALA A 138 8.33 -19.64 -13.80
CA ALA A 138 7.97 -19.23 -15.16
C ALA A 138 8.81 -18.03 -15.64
N THR A 139 9.12 -17.08 -14.75
CA THR A 139 10.01 -15.95 -15.06
C THR A 139 11.44 -16.43 -15.33
N LYS A 140 11.95 -17.38 -14.55
CA LYS A 140 13.28 -17.98 -14.77
C LYS A 140 13.33 -18.75 -16.10
N GLU A 141 12.34 -19.58 -16.38
CA GLU A 141 12.27 -20.39 -17.60
C GLU A 141 12.16 -19.52 -18.87
N ALA A 142 11.37 -18.43 -18.81
CA ALA A 142 11.26 -17.47 -19.91
C ALA A 142 12.59 -16.77 -20.21
N ILE A 143 13.39 -16.45 -19.18
CA ILE A 143 14.71 -15.85 -19.33
C ILE A 143 15.70 -16.86 -19.92
N GLU A 144 15.68 -18.11 -19.46
CA GLU A 144 16.56 -19.18 -19.94
C GLU A 144 16.29 -19.55 -21.40
N LYS A 145 15.01 -19.60 -21.80
CA LYS A 145 14.58 -19.83 -23.19
C LYS A 145 14.87 -18.64 -24.12
N GLY A 146 14.88 -17.41 -23.59
CA GLY A 146 15.23 -16.20 -24.36
C GLY A 146 16.74 -15.98 -24.53
N LEU A 147 17.58 -16.56 -23.66
CA LEU A 147 19.04 -16.47 -23.69
C LEU A 147 19.71 -17.67 -24.39
N GLY A 148 19.01 -18.80 -24.54
CA GLY A 148 19.43 -19.91 -25.38
C GLY A 148 19.06 -19.68 -26.84
N LYS A 149 20.06 -19.70 -27.73
CA LYS A 149 19.89 -19.81 -29.18
C LYS A 149 19.02 -21.00 -29.58
#